data_AF-A0A1G4RX61-F1
#
_entry.id   AF-A0A1G4RX61-F1
#
_cell.length_a   1.000
_cell.length_b   1.000
_cell.length_c   1.000
_cell.angle_alpha   90.00
_cell.angle_beta   90.00
_cell.angle_gamma   90.00
#
_symmetry.space_group_name_H-M   'P 1'
#
loop_
_entity.id
_entity.type
_entity.pdbx_description
1 polymer ?
#
loop_
_entity_poly.entity_id
_entity_poly.type
_entity_poly.pdbx_seq_one_letter_code
_entity_poly.pdbx_strand_id
1 'polypeptide(L)'
;MRTLLFTGLLAFVGLGTPSAQARDLVLEQFFAGRTVAEGTFSAINGVRRAFTVDLDGRWNGQVLTLVEDFRFADGETDRKTWRFEKLGPGSYRGTREDVRGETQVRVKGNIATFSYLVDLDPGAEENLVRFHDRMVLRGDGTVLNTAWVTKYGFPVALTRVEFRRP
;
A
#
# COMPACT_ATOMS: atom_id res chain seq x y z
N MET A 1 14.91 73.89 17.94
CA MET A 1 15.63 72.83 17.19
C MET A 1 15.59 71.54 17.97
N ARG A 2 14.85 70.52 17.51
CA ARG A 2 15.19 69.08 17.51
C ARG A 2 13.95 68.27 17.12
N THR A 3 13.91 67.96 15.83
CA THR A 3 13.14 66.89 15.20
C THR A 3 13.51 65.54 15.85
N LEU A 4 12.54 64.67 16.06
CA LEU A 4 12.75 63.22 16.11
C LEU A 4 11.48 62.52 15.57
N LEU A 5 11.58 62.04 14.35
CA LEU A 5 10.69 61.02 13.78
C LEU A 5 10.94 59.70 14.53
N PHE A 6 9.87 58.96 14.83
CA PHE A 6 9.95 57.52 15.04
C PHE A 6 8.93 56.81 14.14
N THR A 7 9.48 56.04 13.22
CA THR A 7 8.82 55.22 12.21
C THR A 7 8.10 54.05 12.88
N GLY A 8 6.79 53.94 12.69
CA GLY A 8 5.98 52.81 13.14
C GLY A 8 6.17 51.59 12.25
N LEU A 9 6.59 50.49 12.85
CA LEU A 9 6.85 49.17 12.27
C LEU A 9 5.55 48.49 11.78
N LEU A 10 5.49 48.09 10.52
CA LEU A 10 4.45 47.18 10.02
C LEU A 10 4.66 45.78 10.62
N ALA A 11 3.70 45.31 11.42
CA ALA A 11 3.63 43.92 11.85
C ALA A 11 3.07 43.06 10.70
N PHE A 12 3.95 42.31 10.03
CA PHE A 12 3.56 41.24 9.12
C PHE A 12 3.06 40.05 9.96
N VAL A 13 1.73 39.90 10.08
CA VAL A 13 1.13 38.69 10.64
C VAL A 13 1.31 37.58 9.61
N GLY A 14 2.32 36.74 9.81
CA GLY A 14 2.47 35.51 9.04
C GLY A 14 1.31 34.57 9.35
N LEU A 15 0.35 34.47 8.42
CA LEU A 15 -0.57 33.35 8.37
C LEU A 15 0.27 32.09 8.11
N GLY A 16 0.62 31.39 9.19
CA GLY A 16 1.21 30.06 9.09
C GLY A 16 0.23 29.16 8.36
N THR A 17 0.55 28.78 7.13
CA THR A 17 -0.12 27.66 6.47
C THR A 17 0.10 26.43 7.35
N PRO A 18 -0.94 25.69 7.77
CA PRO A 18 -0.72 24.42 8.44
C PRO A 18 0.08 23.55 7.47
N SER A 19 1.32 23.21 7.83
CA SER A 19 2.07 22.21 7.11
C SER A 19 1.23 20.94 7.13
N ALA A 20 1.03 20.33 5.97
CA ALA A 20 0.37 19.03 5.88
C ALA A 20 1.22 18.04 6.68
N GLN A 21 0.83 17.81 7.95
CA GLN A 21 1.51 16.87 8.81
C GLN A 21 1.38 15.49 8.14
N ALA A 22 2.50 14.87 7.81
CA ALA A 22 2.51 13.58 7.15
C ALA A 22 1.76 12.57 8.03
N ARG A 23 0.63 12.04 7.53
CA ARG A 23 -0.17 11.06 8.26
C ARG A 23 0.56 9.72 8.26
N ASP A 24 0.56 9.07 9.41
CA ASP A 24 1.02 7.69 9.51
C ASP A 24 0.05 6.75 8.80
N LEU A 25 0.61 5.70 8.18
CA LEU A 25 -0.20 4.64 7.61
C LEU A 25 -0.62 3.70 8.73
N VAL A 26 -1.92 3.46 8.86
CA VAL A 26 -2.48 2.44 9.75
C VAL A 26 -3.38 1.56 8.89
N LEU A 27 -3.02 0.27 8.75
CA LEU A 27 -3.64 -0.62 7.76
C LEU A 27 -5.14 -0.76 8.00
N GLU A 28 -5.54 -1.01 9.24
CA GLU A 28 -6.95 -1.15 9.61
C GLU A 28 -7.74 0.16 9.46
N GLN A 29 -7.10 1.33 9.55
CA GLN A 29 -7.79 2.60 9.32
C GLN A 29 -7.97 2.87 7.84
N PHE A 30 -6.95 2.57 7.02
CA PHE A 30 -7.03 2.81 5.58
C PHE A 30 -7.96 1.80 4.91
N PHE A 31 -7.79 0.51 5.19
CA PHE A 31 -8.46 -0.57 4.47
C PHE A 31 -9.78 -1.04 5.09
N ALA A 32 -10.16 -0.66 6.32
CA ALA A 32 -11.49 -1.02 6.83
C ALA A 32 -12.62 -0.31 6.07
N GLY A 33 -13.60 -1.08 5.63
CA GLY A 33 -14.67 -0.68 4.73
C GLY A 33 -14.28 -0.87 3.26
N ARG A 34 -14.96 -0.14 2.38
CA ARG A 34 -14.73 -0.23 0.94
C ARG A 34 -13.48 0.56 0.53
N THR A 35 -12.63 -0.08 -0.27
CA THR A 35 -11.50 0.54 -0.99
C THR A 35 -11.56 0.08 -2.44
N VAL A 36 -11.08 0.89 -3.37
CA VAL A 36 -10.90 0.49 -4.78
C VAL A 36 -9.46 0.70 -5.20
N ALA A 37 -9.00 -0.05 -6.18
CA ALA A 37 -7.66 0.10 -6.72
C ALA A 37 -7.59 -0.11 -8.22
N GLU A 38 -6.58 0.52 -8.81
CA GLU A 38 -6.15 0.32 -10.20
C GLU A 38 -4.68 -0.08 -10.19
N GLY A 39 -4.31 -1.06 -10.99
CA GLY A 39 -2.98 -1.62 -10.96
C GLY A 39 -2.47 -2.16 -12.28
N THR A 40 -1.17 -2.37 -12.32
CA THR A 40 -0.46 -2.96 -13.44
C THR A 40 0.56 -3.97 -12.95
N PHE A 41 0.70 -5.04 -13.71
CA PHE A 41 1.75 -6.05 -13.59
C PHE A 41 2.58 -6.04 -14.88
N SER A 42 3.90 -6.03 -14.77
CA SER A 42 4.82 -6.05 -15.92
C SER A 42 5.99 -6.98 -15.63
N ALA A 43 6.21 -7.97 -16.51
CA ALA A 43 7.29 -8.93 -16.40
C ALA A 43 8.35 -8.74 -17.49
N ILE A 44 9.56 -9.24 -17.22
CA ILE A 44 10.72 -9.13 -18.12
C ILE A 44 10.56 -9.90 -19.43
N ASN A 45 9.65 -10.87 -19.49
CA ASN A 45 9.29 -11.62 -20.69
C ASN A 45 8.29 -10.88 -21.60
N GLY A 46 7.97 -9.63 -21.29
CA GLY A 46 7.06 -8.79 -22.09
C GLY A 46 5.60 -8.86 -21.66
N VAL A 47 5.22 -9.75 -20.74
CA VAL A 47 3.85 -9.80 -20.20
C VAL A 47 3.52 -8.49 -19.50
N ARG A 48 2.38 -7.89 -19.86
CA ARG A 48 1.82 -6.70 -19.21
C ARG A 48 0.33 -6.89 -19.01
N ARG A 49 -0.14 -6.71 -17.79
CA ARG A 49 -1.56 -6.82 -17.44
C ARG A 49 -1.97 -5.59 -16.64
N ALA A 50 -3.11 -5.02 -16.97
CA ALA A 50 -3.77 -4.01 -16.14
C ALA A 50 -4.94 -4.68 -15.43
N PHE A 51 -5.24 -4.22 -14.23
CA PHE A 51 -6.34 -4.74 -13.43
C PHE A 51 -6.95 -3.66 -12.55
N THR A 52 -8.21 -3.88 -12.18
CA THR A 52 -8.88 -3.16 -11.10
C THR A 52 -9.16 -4.10 -9.95
N VAL A 53 -9.31 -3.54 -8.74
CA VAL A 53 -9.61 -4.30 -7.53
C VAL A 53 -10.71 -3.59 -6.76
N ASP A 54 -11.77 -4.31 -6.41
CA ASP A 54 -12.69 -3.91 -5.35
C ASP A 54 -12.25 -4.59 -4.05
N LEU A 55 -12.15 -3.84 -2.96
CA LEU A 55 -11.76 -4.36 -1.66
C LEU A 55 -12.84 -4.13 -0.60
N ASP A 56 -13.15 -5.16 0.19
CA ASP A 56 -13.98 -5.09 1.40
C ASP A 56 -13.13 -5.48 2.62
N GLY A 57 -12.76 -4.49 3.42
CA GLY A 57 -11.98 -4.69 4.63
C GLY A 57 -12.85 -4.72 5.89
N ARG A 58 -12.59 -5.68 6.78
CA ARG A 58 -13.25 -5.80 8.09
C ARG A 58 -12.22 -5.85 9.19
N TRP A 59 -12.34 -4.94 10.14
CA TRP A 59 -11.51 -4.88 11.33
C TRP A 59 -12.32 -5.32 12.55
N ASN A 60 -11.80 -6.30 13.30
CA ASN A 60 -12.46 -6.82 14.50
C ASN A 60 -11.79 -6.39 15.82
N GLY A 61 -10.80 -5.50 15.76
CA GLY A 61 -10.00 -5.09 16.93
C GLY A 61 -8.62 -5.76 17.02
N GLN A 62 -8.39 -6.87 16.31
CA GLN A 62 -7.08 -7.57 16.27
C GLN A 62 -6.65 -7.98 14.86
N VAL A 63 -7.60 -8.38 14.01
CA VAL A 63 -7.34 -8.86 12.65
C VAL A 63 -8.10 -8.02 11.64
N LEU A 64 -7.38 -7.52 10.63
CA LEU A 64 -7.93 -6.93 9.43
C LEU A 64 -8.06 -8.04 8.40
N THR A 65 -9.30 -8.40 8.05
CA THR A 65 -9.58 -9.27 6.91
C THR A 65 -9.90 -8.40 5.71
N LEU A 66 -9.17 -8.57 4.61
CA LEU A 66 -9.30 -7.78 3.39
C LEU A 66 -9.59 -8.73 2.22
N VAL A 67 -10.84 -8.74 1.78
CA VAL A 67 -11.26 -9.48 0.59
C VAL A 67 -11.00 -8.60 -0.63
N GLU A 68 -10.29 -9.13 -1.61
CA GLU A 68 -9.85 -8.44 -2.81
C GLU A 68 -10.42 -9.15 -4.05
N ASP A 69 -11.22 -8.42 -4.84
CA ASP A 69 -11.82 -8.87 -6.08
C ASP A 69 -11.11 -8.25 -7.29
N PHE A 70 -10.24 -9.02 -7.94
CA PHE A 70 -9.46 -8.58 -9.09
C PHE A 70 -10.26 -8.78 -10.39
N ARG A 71 -10.16 -7.78 -11.27
CA ARG A 71 -10.63 -7.87 -12.67
C ARG A 71 -9.51 -7.42 -13.59
N PHE A 72 -9.02 -8.35 -14.41
CA PHE A 72 -7.97 -8.07 -15.38
C PHE A 72 -8.56 -7.57 -16.70
N ALA A 73 -7.78 -6.79 -17.44
CA ALA A 73 -8.21 -6.21 -18.72
C ALA A 73 -8.49 -7.27 -19.81
N ASP A 74 -7.96 -8.48 -19.66
CA ASP A 74 -8.21 -9.63 -20.54
C ASP A 74 -9.47 -10.43 -20.15
N GLY A 75 -10.21 -10.00 -19.12
CA GLY A 75 -11.45 -10.61 -18.66
C GLY A 75 -11.27 -11.68 -17.58
N GLU A 76 -10.03 -12.04 -17.24
CA GLU A 76 -9.77 -12.92 -16.10
C GLU A 76 -10.19 -12.23 -14.79
N THR A 77 -10.65 -13.04 -13.83
CA THR A 77 -10.97 -12.58 -12.48
C THR A 77 -10.24 -13.45 -11.47
N ASP A 78 -9.88 -12.85 -10.34
CA ASP A 78 -9.27 -13.56 -9.22
C ASP A 78 -9.83 -12.97 -7.92
N ARG A 79 -9.86 -13.80 -6.88
CA ARG A 79 -10.23 -13.36 -5.53
C ARG A 79 -9.13 -13.78 -4.57
N LYS A 80 -8.71 -12.84 -3.74
CA LYS A 80 -7.69 -13.06 -2.72
C LYS A 80 -8.16 -12.53 -1.37
N THR A 81 -7.76 -13.17 -0.27
CA THR A 81 -8.15 -12.73 1.07
C THR A 81 -6.94 -12.58 1.98
N TRP A 82 -6.46 -11.35 2.12
CA TRP A 82 -5.46 -11.05 3.14
C TRP A 82 -6.07 -11.06 4.54
N ARG A 83 -5.34 -11.63 5.49
CA ARG A 83 -5.58 -11.45 6.93
C ARG A 83 -4.34 -10.88 7.58
N PHE A 84 -4.46 -9.67 8.12
CA PHE A 84 -3.39 -9.00 8.86
C PHE A 84 -3.72 -8.97 10.35
N GLU A 85 -3.06 -9.82 11.12
CA GLU A 85 -3.11 -9.81 12.58
C GLU A 85 -2.16 -8.73 13.12
N LYS A 86 -2.66 -7.80 13.92
CA LYS A 86 -1.86 -6.75 14.55
C LYS A 86 -1.10 -7.33 15.75
N LEU A 87 0.23 -7.28 15.68
CA LEU A 87 1.14 -7.76 16.73
C LEU A 87 1.59 -6.63 17.68
N GLY A 88 1.43 -5.39 17.25
CA GLY A 88 1.80 -4.20 18.01
C GLY A 88 1.80 -2.93 17.16
N PRO A 89 2.27 -1.79 17.69
CA PRO A 89 2.39 -0.56 16.92
C PRO A 89 3.22 -0.77 15.64
N GLY A 90 2.59 -0.56 14.48
CA GLY A 90 3.24 -0.70 13.17
C GLY A 90 3.74 -2.11 12.83
N SER A 91 3.27 -3.16 13.50
CA SER A 91 3.72 -4.54 13.25
C SER A 91 2.52 -5.46 13.07
N TYR A 92 2.52 -6.22 11.97
CA TYR A 92 1.47 -7.17 11.65
C TYR A 92 2.04 -8.48 11.14
N ARG A 93 1.28 -9.56 11.32
CA ARG A 93 1.45 -10.84 10.63
C ARG A 93 0.40 -10.93 9.53
N GLY A 94 0.84 -11.09 8.29
CA GLY A 94 -0.02 -11.26 7.11
C GLY A 94 -0.09 -12.72 6.69
N THR A 95 -1.29 -13.19 6.34
CA THR A 95 -1.53 -14.49 5.70
C THR A 95 -2.49 -14.32 4.53
N ARG A 96 -2.35 -15.20 3.54
CA ARG A 96 -3.21 -15.29 2.36
C ARG A 96 -3.15 -16.72 1.84
N GLU A 97 -4.20 -17.17 1.17
CA GLU A 97 -4.39 -18.56 0.74
C GLU A 97 -3.30 -19.12 -0.19
N ASP A 98 -2.65 -18.26 -0.97
CA ASP A 98 -1.59 -18.59 -1.93
C ASP A 98 -0.17 -18.26 -1.41
N VAL A 99 -0.08 -17.75 -0.18
CA VAL A 99 1.20 -17.41 0.46
C VAL A 99 1.72 -18.62 1.21
N ARG A 100 2.96 -19.00 0.91
CA ARG A 100 3.67 -20.04 1.67
C ARG A 100 4.06 -19.49 3.05
N GLY A 101 3.30 -19.86 4.07
CA GLY A 101 3.52 -19.45 5.45
C GLY A 101 2.89 -18.10 5.78
N GLU A 102 3.65 -17.24 6.46
CA GLU A 102 3.21 -15.91 6.87
C GLU A 102 4.23 -14.83 6.49
N THR A 103 3.78 -13.59 6.38
CA THR A 103 4.64 -12.43 6.16
C THR A 103 4.62 -11.49 7.35
N GLN A 104 5.75 -10.85 7.65
CA GLN A 104 5.79 -9.76 8.61
C GLN A 104 5.63 -8.43 7.89
N VAL A 105 4.60 -7.68 8.28
CA VAL A 105 4.41 -6.30 7.83
C VAL A 105 4.97 -5.36 8.86
N ARG A 106 5.84 -4.46 8.40
CA ARG A 106 6.41 -3.38 9.23
C ARG A 106 5.95 -2.05 8.67
N VAL A 107 5.44 -1.20 9.55
CA VAL A 107 4.97 0.14 9.22
C VAL A 107 5.78 1.16 10.00
N LYS A 108 6.36 2.11 9.26
CA LYS A 108 7.13 3.22 9.82
C LYS A 108 6.67 4.51 9.15
N GLY A 109 6.01 5.36 9.93
CA GLY A 109 5.38 6.57 9.40
C GLY A 109 4.32 6.23 8.37
N ASN A 110 4.41 6.82 7.18
CA ASN A 110 3.49 6.62 6.07
C ASN A 110 3.82 5.41 5.17
N ILE A 111 4.78 4.55 5.55
CA ILE A 111 5.28 3.45 4.71
C ILE A 111 5.05 2.11 5.40
N ALA A 112 4.45 1.15 4.68
CA ALA A 112 4.43 -0.26 5.06
C ALA A 112 5.29 -1.08 4.09
N THR A 113 6.07 -2.03 4.62
CA THR A 113 6.88 -2.96 3.82
C THR A 113 6.68 -4.39 4.28
N PHE A 114 6.62 -5.32 3.33
CA PHE A 114 6.48 -6.74 3.59
C PHE A 114 6.94 -7.57 2.38
N SER A 115 7.28 -8.84 2.62
CA SER A 115 7.70 -9.75 1.57
C SER A 115 7.15 -11.14 1.82
N TYR A 116 6.68 -11.79 0.76
CA TYR A 116 5.99 -13.07 0.84
C TYR A 116 6.27 -13.91 -0.40
N LEU A 117 6.20 -15.23 -0.23
CA LEU A 117 6.45 -16.23 -1.27
C LEU A 117 5.12 -16.77 -1.76
N VAL A 118 4.90 -16.74 -3.07
CA VAL A 118 3.67 -17.20 -3.73
C VAL A 118 4.03 -18.20 -4.81
N ASP A 119 3.17 -19.19 -4.96
CA ASP A 119 3.17 -20.12 -6.09
C ASP A 119 2.27 -19.57 -7.19
N LEU A 120 2.85 -18.94 -8.21
CA LEU A 120 2.08 -18.35 -9.31
C LEU A 120 1.80 -19.41 -10.36
N ASP A 121 0.55 -19.85 -10.49
CA ASP A 121 0.15 -20.97 -11.37
C ASP A 121 0.59 -22.34 -10.84
N PRO A 122 -0.14 -22.90 -9.85
CA PRO A 122 0.16 -24.22 -9.29
C PRO A 122 -0.27 -25.32 -10.28
N GLY A 123 0.51 -25.47 -11.35
CA GLY A 123 0.43 -26.57 -12.31
C GLY A 123 1.13 -27.83 -11.78
N ALA A 124 1.77 -28.58 -12.68
CA ALA A 124 2.51 -29.80 -12.31
C ALA A 124 3.82 -29.53 -11.55
N GLU A 125 4.40 -28.33 -11.70
CA GLU A 125 5.62 -27.88 -11.03
C GLU A 125 5.35 -26.55 -10.30
N GLU A 126 5.96 -26.38 -9.12
CA GLU A 126 5.84 -25.13 -8.36
C GLU A 126 6.53 -23.96 -9.10
N ASN A 127 5.84 -22.84 -9.22
CA ASN A 127 6.37 -21.60 -9.78
C ASN A 127 6.46 -20.55 -8.69
N LEU A 128 7.41 -20.79 -7.77
CA LEU A 128 7.63 -19.93 -6.61
C LEU A 128 8.29 -18.60 -7.01
N VAL A 129 7.65 -17.51 -6.61
CA VAL A 129 8.18 -16.15 -6.71
C VAL A 129 7.99 -15.41 -5.40
N ARG A 130 8.84 -14.42 -5.16
CA ARG A 130 8.79 -13.59 -3.96
C ARG A 130 8.44 -12.16 -4.32
N PHE A 131 7.37 -11.66 -3.70
CA PHE A 131 6.95 -10.27 -3.76
C PHE A 131 7.65 -9.47 -2.66
N HIS A 132 7.98 -8.22 -2.96
CA HIS A 132 8.61 -7.26 -2.06
C HIS A 132 7.82 -5.96 -2.12
N ASP A 133 6.80 -5.87 -1.27
CA ASP A 133 5.81 -4.81 -1.29
C ASP A 133 6.30 -3.61 -0.49
N ARG A 134 6.07 -2.43 -1.05
CA ARG A 134 6.25 -1.14 -0.39
C ARG A 134 5.01 -0.29 -0.66
N MET A 135 4.17 -0.18 0.36
CA MET A 135 2.99 0.68 0.37
C MET A 135 3.35 2.04 0.97
N VAL A 136 2.92 3.11 0.31
CA VAL A 136 3.14 4.49 0.77
C VAL A 136 1.83 5.25 0.77
N LEU A 137 1.42 5.75 1.93
CA LEU A 137 0.33 6.71 2.04
C LEU A 137 0.83 8.08 1.55
N ARG A 138 0.15 8.60 0.52
CA ARG A 138 0.47 9.87 -0.14
C ARG A 138 -0.35 11.01 0.48
N GLY A 139 0.07 12.25 0.24
CA GLY A 139 -0.55 13.45 0.82
C GLY A 139 -1.98 13.71 0.35
N ASP A 140 -2.37 13.14 -0.80
CA ASP A 140 -3.73 13.17 -1.34
C ASP A 140 -4.67 12.12 -0.68
N GLY A 141 -4.16 11.32 0.26
CA GLY A 141 -4.92 10.28 0.95
C GLY A 141 -4.96 8.94 0.22
N THR A 142 -4.30 8.77 -0.91
CA THR A 142 -4.18 7.49 -1.61
C THR A 142 -3.01 6.66 -1.07
N VAL A 143 -3.06 5.33 -1.24
CA VAL A 143 -1.93 4.44 -0.95
C VAL A 143 -1.38 3.87 -2.25
N LEU A 144 -0.09 4.05 -2.48
CA LEU A 144 0.61 3.44 -3.60
C LEU A 144 1.40 2.23 -3.11
N ASN A 145 1.05 1.03 -3.59
CA ASN A 145 1.90 -0.16 -3.46
C ASN A 145 2.79 -0.31 -4.70
N THR A 146 4.07 -0.52 -4.47
CA THR A 146 5.01 -0.97 -5.51
C THR A 146 5.65 -2.27 -5.01
N ALA A 147 5.54 -3.32 -5.82
CA ALA A 147 6.03 -4.64 -5.48
C ALA A 147 7.01 -5.15 -6.53
N TRP A 148 8.26 -5.36 -6.16
CA TRP A 148 9.19 -6.12 -6.99
C TRP A 148 8.90 -7.61 -6.83
N VAL A 149 8.85 -8.33 -7.95
CA VAL A 149 8.70 -9.78 -7.97
C VAL A 149 10.03 -10.39 -8.36
N THR A 150 10.51 -11.31 -7.53
CA THR A 150 11.80 -11.98 -7.73
C THR A 150 11.63 -13.48 -7.87
N LYS A 151 12.41 -14.11 -8.74
CA LYS A 151 12.52 -15.56 -8.87
C LYS A 151 13.99 -15.94 -8.70
N TYR A 152 14.27 -16.87 -7.78
CA TYR A 152 15.64 -17.24 -7.38
C TYR A 152 16.54 -16.04 -7.04
N GLY A 153 15.96 -14.97 -6.48
CA GLY A 153 16.67 -13.74 -6.11
C GLY A 153 16.82 -12.70 -7.23
N PHE A 154 16.47 -13.02 -8.47
CA PHE A 154 16.54 -12.08 -9.59
C PHE A 154 15.19 -11.40 -9.82
N PRO A 155 15.15 -10.08 -10.08
CA PRO A 155 13.91 -9.39 -10.41
C PRO A 155 13.37 -9.86 -11.76
N VAL A 156 12.09 -10.27 -11.78
CA VAL A 156 11.41 -10.80 -12.97
C VAL A 156 10.12 -10.06 -13.31
N ALA A 157 9.53 -9.34 -12.36
CA ALA A 157 8.38 -8.48 -12.62
C ALA A 157 8.28 -7.33 -11.62
N LEU A 158 7.41 -6.38 -11.95
CA LEU A 158 7.02 -5.24 -11.14
C LEU A 158 5.49 -5.15 -11.12
N THR A 159 4.93 -4.98 -9.93
CA THR A 159 3.52 -4.65 -9.74
C THR A 159 3.40 -3.25 -9.15
N ARG A 160 2.47 -2.46 -9.66
CA ARG A 160 2.11 -1.16 -9.12
C ARG A 160 0.60 -1.12 -8.91
N VAL A 161 0.16 -0.78 -7.71
CA VAL A 161 -1.27 -0.72 -7.36
C VAL A 161 -1.54 0.57 -6.60
N GLU A 162 -2.53 1.32 -7.03
CA GLU A 162 -2.95 2.55 -6.39
C GLU A 162 -4.33 2.37 -5.76
N PHE A 163 -4.37 2.44 -4.42
CA PHE A 163 -5.58 2.29 -3.63
C PHE A 163 -6.15 3.65 -3.27
N ARG A 164 -7.48 3.76 -3.34
CA ARG A 164 -8.23 4.94 -2.92
C ARG A 164 -9.52 4.53 -2.24
N ARG A 165 -9.94 5.32 -1.26
CA ARG A 165 -11.27 5.21 -0.66
C ARG A 165 -12.27 6.02 -1.49
N PRO A 166 -13.47 5.48 -1.78
CA PRO A 166 -14.52 6.21 -2.47
C PRO A 166 -15.14 7.31 -1.60
#